data_AF-A0A4R1VB02-F1
#
_entry.id   AF-A0A4R1VB02-F1
#
_cell.length_a   1.000
_cell.length_b   1.000
_cell.length_c   1.000
_cell.angle_alpha   90.00
_cell.angle_beta   90.00
_cell.angle_gamma   90.00
#
_symmetry.space_group_name_H-M   'P 1'
#
loop_
_entity.id
_entity.type
_entity.pdbx_description
1 polymer ?
#
loop_
_entity_poly.entity_id
_entity_poly.type
_entity_poly.pdbx_seq_one_letter_code
_entity_poly.pdbx_strand_id
1 'polypeptide(L)'
;MRHNRPSETRATRRVPKSGGQFGPVSPRPSDDRRSRLERWASLLERDPHRLIALLRPSWAAGDDIAPMAASPSAVDLAWVDPVFRVTGLAGRSRADVKAFFQLSDAELDRIAAGSRRVPLRPAWQVAARIRNVADPRPEKLILIGVMLMIVSVVGAAQWLG
;
A
#
# COMPACT_ATOMS: atom_id res chain seq x y z
N MET A 1 -71.25 15.65 34.70
CA MET A 1 -71.66 14.60 33.73
C MET A 1 -71.00 14.88 32.40
N ARG A 2 -70.14 13.95 31.89
CA ARG A 2 -69.67 13.77 30.48
C ARG A 2 -69.03 15.00 29.78
N HIS A 3 -68.02 14.93 28.91
CA HIS A 3 -67.18 13.89 28.29
C HIS A 3 -66.04 14.63 27.54
N ASN A 4 -65.03 13.87 27.13
CA ASN A 4 -64.08 14.14 26.03
C ASN A 4 -62.91 15.11 26.23
N ARG A 5 -61.77 14.53 26.66
CA ARG A 5 -60.46 14.84 26.08
C ARG A 5 -60.35 14.18 24.70
N PRO A 6 -59.97 14.88 23.63
CA PRO A 6 -59.55 14.23 22.40
C PRO A 6 -58.17 13.58 22.55
N SER A 7 -58.09 12.39 21.98
CA SER A 7 -57.01 11.40 21.99
C SER A 7 -55.75 11.86 21.25
N GLU A 8 -54.63 11.98 21.96
CA GLU A 8 -53.30 11.95 21.35
C GLU A 8 -52.94 10.50 21.00
N THR A 9 -53.15 10.12 19.74
CA THR A 9 -52.55 8.93 19.16
C THR A 9 -51.05 9.16 18.95
N ARG A 10 -50.27 9.04 20.03
CA ARG A 10 -48.80 8.95 19.94
C ARG A 10 -48.46 7.57 19.40
N ALA A 11 -48.39 7.46 18.07
CA ALA A 11 -47.83 6.31 17.39
C ALA A 11 -46.42 6.04 17.94
N THR A 12 -46.30 4.99 18.75
CA THR A 12 -45.02 4.47 19.23
C THR A 12 -44.29 3.88 18.05
N ARG A 13 -43.49 4.71 17.37
CA ARG A 13 -42.52 4.26 16.38
C ARG A 13 -41.52 3.36 17.11
N ARG A 14 -41.75 2.05 17.08
CA ARG A 14 -40.77 1.06 17.53
C ARG A 14 -39.53 1.26 16.67
N VAL A 15 -38.47 1.78 17.28
CA VAL A 15 -37.14 1.78 16.69
C VAL A 15 -36.75 0.30 16.53
N PRO A 16 -36.50 -0.20 15.31
CA PRO A 16 -35.94 -1.53 15.17
C PRO A 16 -34.56 -1.53 15.83
N LYS A 17 -34.38 -2.40 16.84
CA LYS A 17 -33.08 -2.72 17.41
C LYS A 17 -32.24 -3.37 16.29
N SER A 18 -31.55 -2.55 15.51
CA SER A 18 -30.47 -3.02 14.65
C SER A 18 -29.26 -3.27 15.55
N GLY A 19 -29.31 -4.41 16.24
CA GLY A 19 -28.15 -5.02 16.88
C GLY A 19 -27.24 -5.59 15.80
N GLY A 20 -26.62 -4.71 15.00
CA GLY A 20 -25.49 -5.09 14.20
C GLY A 20 -24.36 -5.44 15.15
N GLN A 21 -24.01 -6.73 15.22
CA GLN A 21 -22.77 -7.16 15.84
C GLN A 21 -21.61 -6.43 15.14
N PHE A 22 -21.06 -5.41 15.80
CA PHE A 22 -19.71 -4.96 15.53
C PHE A 22 -18.74 -5.97 16.16
N GLY A 23 -18.71 -7.19 15.62
CA GLY A 23 -17.53 -8.03 15.78
C GLY A 23 -16.35 -7.28 15.16
N PRO A 24 -15.12 -7.40 15.70
CA PRO A 24 -13.96 -6.84 15.03
C PRO A 24 -13.90 -7.43 13.63
N VAL A 25 -14.20 -6.62 12.62
CA VAL A 25 -13.93 -6.98 11.24
C VAL A 25 -12.42 -6.99 11.15
N SER A 26 -11.81 -8.15 11.35
CA SER A 26 -10.39 -8.33 11.08
C SER A 26 -10.22 -7.97 9.61
N PRO A 27 -9.53 -6.87 9.27
CA PRO A 27 -9.32 -6.49 7.89
C PRO A 27 -8.61 -7.66 7.20
N ARG A 28 -8.95 -7.92 5.93
CA ARG A 28 -8.23 -8.94 5.19
C ARG A 28 -6.74 -8.55 5.17
N PRO A 29 -5.80 -9.51 5.18
CA PRO A 29 -4.37 -9.19 5.14
C PRO A 29 -3.99 -8.24 3.99
N SER A 30 -4.73 -8.27 2.88
CA SER A 30 -4.60 -7.34 1.75
C SER A 30 -5.02 -5.90 2.07
N ASP A 31 -6.07 -5.71 2.88
CA ASP A 31 -6.58 -4.40 3.28
C ASP A 31 -5.60 -3.75 4.27
N ASP A 32 -4.99 -4.55 5.15
CA ASP A 32 -3.95 -4.09 6.06
C ASP A 32 -2.65 -3.73 5.32
N ARG A 33 -2.21 -4.55 4.36
CA ARG A 33 -1.07 -4.21 3.48
C ARG A 33 -1.30 -2.89 2.74
N ARG A 34 -2.46 -2.74 2.09
CA ARG A 34 -2.82 -1.52 1.34
C ARG A 34 -2.83 -0.30 2.25
N SER A 35 -3.47 -0.40 3.42
CA SER A 35 -3.54 0.68 4.40
C SER A 35 -2.17 1.13 4.89
N ARG A 36 -1.25 0.19 5.13
CA ARG A 36 0.13 0.50 5.54
C ARG A 36 0.91 1.21 4.43
N LEU A 37 0.76 0.79 3.18
CA LEU A 37 1.37 1.46 2.03
C LEU A 37 0.77 2.85 1.77
N GLU A 38 -0.55 3.00 1.90
CA GLU A 38 -1.22 4.31 1.77
C GLU A 38 -0.77 5.28 2.86
N ARG A 39 -0.58 4.80 4.10
CA ARG A 39 0.00 5.59 5.18
C ARG A 39 1.43 6.00 4.86
N TRP A 40 2.23 5.10 4.31
CA TRP A 40 3.62 5.39 3.95
C TRP A 40 3.71 6.45 2.86
N ALA A 41 2.85 6.36 1.83
CA ALA A 41 2.71 7.40 0.82
C ALA A 41 2.28 8.75 1.43
N SER A 42 1.26 8.72 2.30
CA SER A 42 0.76 9.93 2.97
C SER A 42 1.83 10.58 3.86
N LEU A 43 2.71 9.79 4.47
CA LEU A 43 3.83 10.29 5.25
C LEU A 43 4.83 11.09 4.39
N LEU A 44 5.13 10.60 3.20
CA LEU A 44 6.00 11.31 2.25
C LEU A 44 5.34 12.58 1.70
N GLU A 45 4.02 12.59 1.58
CA GLU A 45 3.25 13.76 1.11
C GLU A 45 3.09 14.86 2.15
N ARG A 46 3.42 14.60 3.42
CA ARG A 46 3.51 15.68 4.43
C ARG A 46 4.53 16.75 4.05
N ASP A 47 5.58 16.35 3.33
CA ASP A 47 6.59 17.26 2.77
C ASP A 47 6.94 16.82 1.35
N PRO A 48 6.09 17.15 0.35
CA PRO A 48 6.16 16.57 -0.98
C PRO A 48 7.43 16.97 -1.74
N HIS A 49 8.02 18.12 -1.42
CA HIS A 49 9.21 18.66 -2.08
C HIS A 49 10.52 18.20 -1.43
N ARG A 50 10.46 17.50 -0.29
CA ARG A 50 11.64 16.91 0.34
C ARG A 50 12.34 15.96 -0.60
N LEU A 51 13.66 16.09 -0.68
CA LEU A 51 14.50 15.16 -1.41
C LEU A 51 14.68 13.87 -0.60
N ILE A 52 14.29 12.76 -1.22
CA ILE A 52 14.42 11.40 -0.70
C ILE A 52 15.57 10.72 -1.42
N ALA A 53 16.52 10.20 -0.66
CA ALA A 53 17.59 9.39 -1.21
C ALA A 53 17.07 8.02 -1.61
N LEU A 54 17.41 7.61 -2.82
CA LEU A 54 17.12 6.29 -3.33
C LEU A 54 18.16 5.30 -2.83
N LEU A 55 17.74 4.05 -2.74
CA LEU A 55 18.59 2.92 -2.38
C LEU A 55 19.20 2.30 -3.63
N ARG A 56 20.28 1.54 -3.42
CA ARG A 56 20.79 0.68 -4.47
C ARG A 56 19.83 -0.50 -4.68
N PRO A 57 19.64 -0.99 -5.92
CA PRO A 57 18.77 -2.13 -6.16
C PRO A 57 19.19 -3.37 -5.36
N SER A 58 18.24 -4.23 -4.99
CA SER A 58 18.49 -5.48 -4.24
C SER A 58 19.60 -6.34 -4.83
N TRP A 59 19.60 -6.52 -6.15
CA TRP A 59 20.60 -7.33 -6.86
C TRP A 59 22.03 -6.75 -6.81
N ALA A 60 22.19 -5.46 -6.51
CA ALA A 60 23.48 -4.76 -6.49
C ALA A 60 24.02 -4.52 -5.08
N ALA A 61 23.21 -4.71 -4.04
CA ALA A 61 23.58 -4.38 -2.66
C ALA A 61 23.05 -5.37 -1.61
N GLY A 62 22.28 -6.38 -2.01
CA GLY A 62 21.65 -7.33 -1.08
C GLY A 62 20.72 -6.62 -0.10
N ASP A 63 20.96 -6.84 1.18
CA ASP A 63 20.17 -6.27 2.29
C ASP A 63 20.63 -4.87 2.72
N ASP A 64 21.65 -4.31 2.06
CA ASP A 64 22.11 -2.96 2.34
C ASP A 64 21.05 -1.92 1.93
N ILE A 65 20.66 -1.12 2.91
CA ILE A 65 19.71 -0.01 2.80
C ILE A 65 20.41 1.34 2.93
N ALA A 66 21.74 1.39 2.77
CA ALA A 66 22.50 2.63 2.72
C ALA A 66 21.96 3.54 1.60
N PRO A 67 21.54 4.77 1.92
CA PRO A 67 21.08 5.72 0.93
C PRO A 67 22.23 6.10 -0.02
N MET A 68 21.90 6.31 -1.30
CA MET A 68 22.88 6.70 -2.32
C MET A 68 23.33 8.18 -2.22
N ALA A 69 22.71 8.96 -1.34
CA ALA A 69 22.97 10.38 -1.10
C ALA A 69 22.77 10.70 0.39
N ALA A 70 23.25 11.86 0.84
CA ALA A 70 23.17 12.28 2.26
C ALA A 70 21.76 12.64 2.76
N SER A 71 20.73 12.51 1.92
CA SER A 71 19.33 12.73 2.30
C SER A 71 18.73 11.46 2.90
N PRO A 72 17.67 11.56 3.74
CA PRO A 72 17.00 10.37 4.27
C PRO A 72 16.34 9.57 3.16
N SER A 73 16.37 8.24 3.28
CA SER A 73 15.61 7.36 2.38
C SER A 73 14.14 7.27 2.80
N ALA A 74 13.31 6.73 1.91
CA ALA A 74 11.91 6.45 2.25
C ALA A 74 11.79 5.41 3.38
N VAL A 75 12.77 4.50 3.49
CA VAL A 75 12.87 3.50 4.57
C VAL A 75 13.19 4.17 5.90
N ASP A 76 14.13 5.13 5.91
CA ASP A 76 14.45 5.88 7.12
C ASP A 76 13.23 6.67 7.62
N LEU A 77 12.47 7.27 6.71
CA LEU A 77 11.25 7.99 7.08
C LEU A 77 10.15 7.07 7.61
N ALA A 78 10.01 5.86 7.04
CA ALA A 78 9.10 4.85 7.61
C ALA A 78 9.55 4.40 9.00
N TRP A 79 10.85 4.23 9.21
CA TRP A 79 11.41 3.85 10.51
C TRP A 79 11.22 4.91 11.59
N VAL A 80 11.33 6.19 11.23
CA VAL A 80 11.12 7.29 12.17
C VAL A 80 9.64 7.48 12.53
N ASP A 81 8.70 6.98 11.72
CA ASP A 81 7.28 7.07 12.03
C ASP A 81 6.90 6.21 13.25
N PRO A 82 6.36 6.81 14.32
CA PRO A 82 6.05 6.08 15.53
C PRO A 82 4.95 5.05 15.30
N VAL A 83 4.07 5.23 14.31
CA VAL A 83 3.00 4.27 14.08
C VAL A 83 3.55 3.00 13.44
N PHE A 84 4.45 3.09 12.48
CA PHE A 84 5.11 1.89 11.95
C PHE A 84 5.93 1.17 13.01
N ARG A 85 6.57 1.90 13.93
CA ARG A 85 7.31 1.30 15.05
C ARG A 85 6.41 0.53 16.01
N VAL A 86 5.28 1.12 16.41
CA VAL A 86 4.33 0.47 17.34
C VAL A 86 3.57 -0.68 16.67
N THR A 87 3.32 -0.59 15.36
CA THR A 87 2.60 -1.63 14.61
C THR A 87 3.48 -2.81 14.19
N GLY A 88 4.79 -2.78 14.47
CA GLY A 88 5.67 -3.93 14.33
C GLY A 88 6.77 -3.82 13.27
N LEU A 89 7.14 -2.62 12.81
CA LEU A 89 8.36 -2.45 12.00
C LEU A 89 9.59 -2.67 12.89
N ALA A 90 10.21 -3.85 12.74
CA ALA A 90 11.28 -4.35 13.60
C ALA A 90 12.61 -3.61 13.43
N GLY A 91 12.96 -3.25 12.19
CA GLY A 91 14.22 -2.61 11.86
C GLY A 91 14.17 -1.78 10.58
N ARG A 92 15.34 -1.24 10.23
CA ARG A 92 15.58 -0.54 8.96
C ARG A 92 16.08 -1.48 7.87
N SER A 93 16.36 -2.75 8.18
CA SER A 93 16.88 -3.68 7.19
C SER A 93 15.88 -3.91 6.06
N ARG A 94 16.41 -4.29 4.90
CA ARG A 94 15.58 -4.61 3.74
C ARG A 94 14.57 -5.72 4.06
N ALA A 95 15.01 -6.74 4.80
CA ALA A 95 14.19 -7.85 5.26
C ALA A 95 13.05 -7.39 6.19
N ASP A 96 13.34 -6.52 7.17
CA ASP A 96 12.33 -6.02 8.12
C ASP A 96 11.25 -5.20 7.41
N VAL A 97 11.66 -4.31 6.51
CA VAL A 97 10.75 -3.47 5.73
C VAL A 97 9.88 -4.33 4.82
N LYS A 98 10.46 -5.33 4.15
CA LYS A 98 9.72 -6.27 3.30
C LYS A 98 8.71 -7.08 4.10
N ALA A 99 9.13 -7.65 5.22
CA ALA A 99 8.28 -8.46 6.07
C ALA A 99 7.12 -7.62 6.62
N PHE A 100 7.40 -6.40 7.08
CA PHE A 100 6.39 -5.49 7.58
C PHE A 100 5.42 -5.09 6.47
N PHE A 101 5.87 -4.45 5.40
CA PHE A 101 4.98 -3.97 4.33
C PHE A 101 4.47 -5.07 3.38
N GLN A 102 4.82 -6.33 3.61
CA GLN A 102 4.51 -7.47 2.74
C GLN A 102 4.89 -7.18 1.27
N LEU A 103 6.15 -6.79 1.08
CA LEU A 103 6.73 -6.43 -0.22
C LEU A 103 7.70 -7.52 -0.71
N SER A 104 7.64 -7.80 -2.01
CA SER A 104 8.72 -8.50 -2.71
C SER A 104 9.93 -7.58 -2.94
N ASP A 105 11.10 -8.16 -3.24
CA ASP A 105 12.30 -7.38 -3.57
C ASP A 105 12.08 -6.44 -4.76
N ALA A 106 11.38 -6.92 -5.79
CA ALA A 106 11.06 -6.15 -6.98
C ALA A 106 10.12 -4.97 -6.68
N GLU A 107 9.18 -5.13 -5.74
CA GLU A 107 8.29 -4.05 -5.33
C GLU A 107 9.01 -3.00 -4.49
N LEU A 108 9.86 -3.44 -3.55
CA LEU A 108 10.69 -2.52 -2.78
C LEU A 108 11.67 -1.77 -3.69
N ASP A 109 12.27 -2.44 -4.67
CA ASP A 109 13.11 -1.80 -5.68
C ASP A 109 12.33 -0.79 -6.53
N ARG A 110 11.10 -1.13 -6.95
CA ARG A 110 10.25 -0.20 -7.71
C ARG A 110 9.94 1.08 -6.92
N ILE A 111 9.81 0.97 -5.60
CA ILE A 111 9.57 2.11 -4.72
C ILE A 111 10.86 2.90 -4.48
N ALA A 112 11.85 2.24 -3.87
CA ALA A 112 12.97 2.90 -3.22
C ALA A 112 14.27 2.87 -4.04
N ALA A 113 14.41 2.00 -5.04
CA ALA A 113 15.66 1.89 -5.78
C ALA A 113 15.81 2.99 -6.84
N GLY A 114 17.08 3.36 -7.04
CA GLY A 114 17.54 4.36 -8.00
C GLY A 114 18.77 3.89 -8.77
N SER A 115 19.30 4.81 -9.57
CA SER A 115 20.57 4.63 -10.26
C SER A 115 21.55 5.69 -9.77
N ARG A 116 22.85 5.47 -9.95
CA ARG A 116 23.88 6.44 -9.51
C ARG A 116 23.73 7.81 -10.18
N ARG A 117 23.08 7.88 -11.35
CA ARG A 117 22.77 9.12 -12.06
C ARG A 117 21.56 9.87 -11.48
N VAL A 118 20.64 9.15 -10.83
CA VAL A 118 19.44 9.72 -10.20
C VAL A 118 19.35 9.19 -8.76
N PRO A 119 20.19 9.68 -7.84
CA PRO A 119 20.26 9.18 -6.47
C PRO A 119 19.18 9.78 -5.56
N LEU A 120 18.47 10.82 -6.02
CA LEU A 120 17.47 11.57 -5.26
C LEU A 120 16.17 11.70 -6.06
N ARG A 121 15.04 11.70 -5.36
CA ARG A 121 13.74 12.06 -5.92
C ARG A 121 12.91 12.86 -4.93
N PRO A 122 12.00 13.72 -5.40
CA PRO A 122 11.07 14.39 -4.50
C PRO A 122 10.11 13.38 -3.87
N ALA A 123 9.71 13.63 -2.61
CA ALA A 123 8.92 12.72 -1.81
C ALA A 123 7.57 12.37 -2.44
N TRP A 124 6.92 13.34 -3.11
CA TRP A 124 5.65 13.08 -3.84
C TRP A 124 5.82 12.00 -4.92
N GLN A 125 6.97 11.95 -5.59
CA GLN A 125 7.22 10.98 -6.65
C GLN A 125 7.43 9.57 -6.07
N VAL A 126 8.06 9.49 -4.90
CA VAL A 126 8.21 8.22 -4.17
C VAL A 126 6.86 7.77 -3.60
N ALA A 127 6.04 8.69 -3.08
CA ALA A 127 4.66 8.41 -2.65
C ALA A 127 3.80 7.84 -3.78
N ALA A 128 3.90 8.41 -4.98
CA ALA A 128 3.21 7.89 -6.17
C ALA A 128 3.65 6.46 -6.52
N ARG A 129 4.95 6.13 -6.37
CA ARG A 129 5.45 4.76 -6.56
C ARG A 129 4.88 3.79 -5.54
N ILE A 130 4.79 4.20 -4.28
CA ILE A 130 4.18 3.39 -3.21
C ILE A 130 2.71 3.11 -3.54
N ARG A 131 1.94 4.12 -3.96
CA ARG A 131 0.54 3.96 -4.36
C ARG A 131 0.39 3.01 -5.56
N ASN A 132 1.28 3.10 -6.55
CA ASN A 132 1.29 2.18 -7.70
C ASN A 132 1.62 0.72 -7.32
N VAL A 133 2.24 0.49 -6.18
CA VAL A 133 2.50 -0.86 -5.61
C VAL A 133 1.36 -1.30 -4.69
N ALA A 134 0.71 -0.36 -3.99
CA ALA A 134 -0.46 -0.62 -3.16
C ALA A 134 -1.68 -1.03 -3.99
N ASP A 135 -1.87 -0.36 -5.13
CA ASP A 135 -2.93 -0.64 -6.10
C ASP A 135 -2.30 -0.97 -7.46
N PRO A 136 -1.79 -2.21 -7.66
CA PRO A 136 -1.33 -2.61 -8.97
C PRO A 136 -2.56 -2.67 -9.88
N ARG A 137 -2.75 -1.60 -10.67
CA ARG A 137 -3.86 -1.48 -11.63
C ARG A 137 -4.15 -2.84 -12.28
N PRO A 138 -5.42 -3.29 -12.33
CA PRO A 138 -5.79 -4.59 -12.92
C PRO A 138 -5.35 -4.73 -14.38
N GLU A 139 -5.02 -3.63 -15.05
CA GLU A 139 -4.32 -3.55 -16.34
C GLU A 139 -3.10 -4.47 -16.45
N LYS A 140 -2.34 -4.69 -15.36
CA LYS A 140 -1.18 -5.60 -15.39
C LYS A 140 -1.58 -7.07 -15.47
N LEU A 141 -2.70 -7.45 -14.86
CA LEU A 141 -3.25 -8.80 -14.99
C LEU A 141 -3.79 -9.02 -16.41
N ILE A 142 -4.38 -7.98 -17.01
CA ILE A 142 -4.81 -7.99 -18.41
C ILE A 142 -3.61 -8.16 -19.35
N LEU A 143 -2.52 -7.41 -19.14
CA LEU A 143 -1.28 -7.53 -19.92
C LEU A 143 -0.64 -8.92 -19.80
N ILE A 144 -0.58 -9.51 -18.60
CA ILE A 144 -0.07 -10.88 -18.40
C ILE A 144 -0.96 -11.88 -19.14
N GLY A 145 -2.28 -11.72 -19.06
CA GLY A 145 -3.25 -12.55 -19.79
C GLY A 145 -3.05 -12.47 -21.31
N VAL A 146 -2.89 -11.27 -21.86
CA VAL A 146 -2.62 -11.05 -23.29
C VAL A 146 -1.29 -11.69 -23.70
N MET A 147 -0.24 -11.54 -22.90
CA MET A 147 1.07 -12.11 -23.21
C MET A 147 1.02 -13.65 -23.24
N LEU A 148 0.31 -14.28 -22.30
CA LEU A 148 0.09 -15.74 -22.29
C LEU A 148 -0.74 -16.19 -23.50
N MET A 149 -1.77 -15.42 -23.88
CA MET A 149 -2.56 -15.69 -25.08
C MET A 149 -1.69 -15.67 -26.33
N ILE A 150 -0.83 -14.65 -26.48
CA ILE A 150 0.08 -14.53 -27.63
C ILE A 150 1.05 -15.72 -27.68
N VAL A 151 1.65 -16.10 -26.55
CA VAL A 151 2.57 -17.26 -26.49
C VAL A 151 1.85 -18.55 -26.85
N SER A 152 0.62 -18.77 -26.38
CA SER A 152 -0.19 -19.94 -26.78
C SER A 152 -0.49 -19.97 -28.28
N VAL A 153 -0.89 -18.83 -28.86
CA VAL A 153 -1.21 -18.74 -30.29
C VAL A 153 0.04 -18.99 -31.15
N VAL A 154 1.17 -18.38 -30.79
CA VAL A 154 2.43 -18.56 -31.51
C VAL A 154 2.96 -19.99 -31.35
N GLY A 155 2.89 -20.56 -30.15
CA GLY A 155 3.30 -21.95 -29.89
C GLY A 155 2.47 -22.96 -30.68
N ALA A 156 1.15 -22.75 -30.78
CA ALA A 156 0.29 -23.62 -31.60
C ALA A 156 0.61 -23.50 -33.09
N ALA A 157 0.88 -22.29 -33.60
CA ALA A 157 1.24 -22.08 -35.00
C ALA A 157 2.57 -22.74 -35.39
N GLN A 158 3.54 -22.81 -34.46
CA GLN A 158 4.82 -23.48 -34.68
C GLN A 158 4.75 -25.02 -34.58
N TRP A 159 3.66 -25.57 -34.04
CA TRP A 159 3.48 -27.02 -33.90
C TRP A 159 2.70 -27.65 -35.07
N LEU A 160 2.04 -26.82 -35.88
CA LEU A 160 1.22 -27.22 -37.04
C LEU A 160 1.88 -26.93 -38.41
N GLY A 161 3.09 -26.36 -38.43
CA GLY A 161 3.88 -26.11 -39.64
C GLY A 161 5.16 -26.93 -39.65
#